data_AF-A0A4P5UQ99-F1
#
_entry.id   AF-A0A4P5UQ99-F1
#
_cell.length_a   1.000
_cell.length_b   1.000
_cell.length_c   1.000
_cell.angle_alpha   90.00
_cell.angle_beta   90.00
_cell.angle_gamma   90.00
#
_symmetry.space_group_name_H-M   'P 1'
#
loop_
_entity.id
_entity.type
_entity.pdbx_description
1 polymer ?
#
loop_
_entity_poly.entity_id
_entity_poly.type
_entity_poly.pdbx_seq_one_letter_code
_entity_poly.pdbx_strand_id
1 'polypeptide(L)'
;MHVIVGHLPTKPIVNPNPMEVEEVFSIALHDLAFKHEIQHVTKMRSPDLEVLAPCWQIHPKNHLWGATAMCVSELIGLYQDFLRINVSND
;
A
#
# COMPACT_ATOMS: atom_id res chain seq x y z
N MET A 1 -2.66 16.69 0.33
CA MET A 1 -3.29 15.41 0.72
C MET A 1 -2.71 15.03 2.08
N HIS A 2 -3.56 14.75 3.07
CA HIS A 2 -3.10 14.24 4.37
C HIS A 2 -3.36 12.74 4.41
N VAL A 3 -2.34 11.96 4.74
CA VAL A 3 -2.45 10.51 4.89
C VAL A 3 -2.75 10.21 6.36
N ILE A 4 -3.77 9.40 6.60
CA ILE A 4 -4.20 9.01 7.94
C ILE A 4 -4.24 7.49 7.99
N VAL A 5 -3.63 6.90 9.01
CA VAL A 5 -3.69 5.46 9.29
C VAL A 5 -4.75 5.22 10.37
N GLY A 6 -5.79 4.46 10.02
CA GLY A 6 -6.83 4.06 10.96
C GLY A 6 -6.56 2.69 11.57
N HIS A 7 -6.62 2.59 12.89
CA HIS A 7 -6.61 1.32 13.61
C HIS A 7 -8.01 0.98 14.09
N LEU A 8 -8.50 -0.21 13.70
CA LEU A 8 -9.82 -0.71 14.10
C LEU A 8 -9.63 -1.98 14.94
N PRO A 9 -10.36 -2.13 16.05
CA PRO A 9 -10.23 -3.30 16.94
C PRO A 9 -10.68 -4.60 16.28
N THR A 10 -11.52 -4.50 15.25
CA THR A 10 -12.03 -5.63 14.47
C THR A 10 -12.09 -5.25 12.99
N LYS A 11 -12.08 -6.27 12.12
CA LYS A 11 -12.26 -6.05 10.68
C LYS A 11 -13.65 -5.43 10.44
N PRO A 12 -13.74 -4.29 9.73
CA PRO A 12 -15.03 -3.65 9.51
C PRO A 12 -15.89 -4.46 8.55
N ILE A 13 -17.21 -4.39 8.74
CA ILE A 13 -18.17 -4.83 7.72
C ILE A 13 -18.16 -3.76 6.63
N VAL A 14 -17.93 -4.17 5.38
CA VAL A 14 -17.88 -3.27 4.23
C VAL A 14 -19.19 -3.36 3.46
N ASN A 15 -19.81 -2.22 3.17
CA ASN A 15 -20.99 -2.11 2.31
C ASN A 15 -20.72 -1.05 1.22
N PRO A 16 -20.08 -1.42 0.08
CA PRO A 16 -19.65 -0.46 -0.92
C PRO A 16 -20.85 0.12 -1.69
N ASN A 17 -20.79 1.41 -2.02
CA ASN A 17 -21.74 2.04 -2.93
C ASN A 17 -21.39 1.64 -4.38
N PRO A 18 -22.22 0.87 -5.10
CA PRO A 18 -21.88 0.38 -6.43
C PRO A 18 -21.79 1.48 -7.50
N MET A 19 -22.30 2.69 -7.22
CA MET A 19 -22.17 3.84 -8.13
C MET A 19 -20.76 4.45 -8.11
N GLU A 20 -19.99 4.22 -7.04
CA GLU A 20 -18.68 4.84 -6.83
C GLU A 20 -17.54 3.82 -6.66
N VAL A 21 -17.85 2.63 -6.11
CA VAL A 21 -16.87 1.62 -5.75
C VAL A 21 -17.20 0.32 -6.46
N GLU A 22 -16.33 -0.07 -7.39
CA GLU A 22 -16.45 -1.31 -8.16
C GLU A 22 -16.13 -2.54 -7.30
N GLU A 23 -15.12 -2.46 -6.43
CA GLU A 23 -14.61 -3.60 -5.67
C GLU A 23 -13.97 -3.16 -4.35
N VAL A 24 -14.02 -4.02 -3.34
CA VAL A 24 -13.24 -3.89 -2.10
C VAL A 24 -12.53 -5.20 -1.80
N PHE A 25 -11.23 -5.10 -1.51
CA PHE A 25 -10.41 -6.24 -1.09
C PHE A 25 -9.53 -5.85 0.09
N SER A 26 -8.85 -6.84 0.68
CA SER A 26 -7.90 -6.64 1.78
C SER A 26 -6.67 -7.50 1.56
N ILE A 27 -5.52 -7.00 1.96
CA ILE A 27 -4.25 -7.73 1.97
C ILE A 27 -3.58 -7.55 3.33
N ALA A 28 -2.92 -8.59 3.84
CA ALA A 28 -2.17 -8.49 5.08
C ALA A 28 -0.91 -7.62 4.86
N LEU A 29 -0.60 -6.74 5.82
CA LEU A 29 0.62 -5.91 5.76
C LEU A 29 1.88 -6.78 5.64
N HIS A 30 1.90 -7.92 6.32
CA HIS A 30 3.02 -8.86 6.25
C HIS A 30 3.20 -9.47 4.85
N ASP A 31 2.10 -9.83 4.19
CA ASP A 31 2.18 -10.35 2.83
C ASP A 31 2.69 -9.26 1.88
N LEU A 32 2.13 -8.05 1.98
CA LEU A 32 2.55 -6.93 1.15
C LEU A 32 4.04 -6.55 1.37
N ALA A 33 4.54 -6.71 2.59
CA ALA A 33 5.92 -6.37 2.96
C ALA A 33 6.96 -7.41 2.52
N PHE A 34 6.60 -8.69 2.41
CA PHE A 34 7.58 -9.77 2.27
C PHE A 34 7.27 -10.83 1.20
N LYS A 35 6.02 -10.92 0.72
CA LYS A 35 5.59 -11.95 -0.23
C LYS A 35 5.30 -11.43 -1.63
N HIS A 36 5.28 -10.11 -1.81
CA HIS A 36 5.05 -9.48 -3.12
C HIS A 36 6.28 -8.71 -3.57
N GLU A 37 6.65 -8.90 -4.83
CA GLU A 37 7.69 -8.11 -5.47
C GLU A 37 7.18 -6.69 -5.77
N ILE A 38 8.02 -5.70 -5.50
CA ILE A 38 7.76 -4.30 -5.79
C ILE A 38 8.43 -3.95 -7.10
N GLN A 39 7.63 -3.67 -8.13
CA GLN A 39 8.12 -3.03 -9.34
C GLN A 39 8.12 -1.52 -9.16
N HIS A 40 8.97 -0.81 -9.89
CA HIS A 40 8.94 0.64 -9.92
C HIS A 40 8.55 1.11 -11.30
N VAL A 41 7.58 2.03 -11.36
CA VAL A 41 7.07 2.61 -12.60
C VAL A 41 7.39 4.09 -12.59
N THR A 42 8.04 4.53 -13.66
CA THR A 42 8.39 5.92 -13.85
C THR A 42 7.29 6.66 -14.61
N LYS A 43 6.89 7.83 -14.12
CA LYS A 43 5.85 8.64 -14.74
C LYS A 43 6.19 10.12 -14.72
N MET A 44 6.14 10.74 -15.90
CA MET A 44 6.25 12.19 -16.04
C MET A 44 5.01 12.86 -15.44
N ARG A 45 5.23 13.69 -14.42
CA ARG A 45 4.19 14.51 -13.78
C ARG A 45 4.08 15.89 -14.41
N SER A 46 5.21 16.42 -14.89
CA SER A 46 5.35 17.67 -15.64
C SER A 46 6.64 17.60 -16.47
N PRO A 47 6.91 18.52 -17.42
CA PRO A 47 8.11 18.49 -18.26
C PRO A 47 9.43 18.31 -17.48
N ASP A 48 9.51 18.88 -16.27
CA ASP A 48 10.72 18.88 -15.45
C ASP A 48 10.61 18.00 -14.19
N LEU A 49 9.53 17.20 -14.07
CA LEU A 49 9.31 16.36 -12.89
C LEU A 49 8.90 14.95 -13.30
N GLU A 50 9.81 14.04 -13.01
CA GLU A 50 9.60 12.60 -13.12
C GLU A 50 9.40 12.01 -11.73
N VAL A 51 8.42 11.13 -11.59
CA VAL A 51 8.14 10.43 -10.33
C VAL A 51 8.36 8.94 -10.53
N LEU A 52 9.18 8.35 -9.67
CA LEU A 52 9.32 6.91 -9.54
C LEU A 52 8.32 6.44 -8.47
N ALA A 53 7.32 5.66 -8.88
CA ALA A 53 6.29 5.15 -7.97
C ALA A 53 6.40 3.63 -7.82
N PRO A 54 6.23 3.09 -6.60
CA PRO A 54 6.12 1.64 -6.41
C PRO A 54 4.83 1.13 -7.06
N CYS A 55 4.88 -0.12 -7.51
CA CYS A 55 3.79 -0.81 -8.16
C CYS A 55 3.75 -2.27 -7.70
N TRP A 56 2.62 -2.68 -7.13
CA TRP A 56 2.38 -4.05 -6.70
C TRP A 56 1.34 -4.73 -7.57
N GLN A 57 1.63 -5.97 -7.97
CA GLN A 57 0.65 -6.90 -8.54
C GLN A 57 0.04 -7.75 -7.42
N ILE A 58 -0.97 -7.20 -6.75
CA ILE A 58 -1.62 -7.82 -5.58
C ILE A 58 -3.07 -8.24 -5.83
N HIS A 59 -3.59 -7.96 -7.02
CA HIS A 59 -4.93 -8.33 -7.45
C HIS A 59 -4.90 -8.77 -8.92
N PRO A 60 -5.69 -9.78 -9.36
CA PRO A 60 -5.62 -10.31 -10.73
C PRO A 60 -5.95 -9.28 -11.82
N LYS A 61 -6.78 -8.27 -11.48
CA LYS A 61 -7.28 -7.29 -12.44
C LYS A 61 -6.65 -5.91 -12.28
N ASN A 62 -6.08 -5.60 -11.12
CA ASN A 62 -5.70 -4.24 -10.75
C ASN A 62 -4.33 -4.22 -10.07
N HIS A 63 -3.50 -3.25 -10.44
CA HIS A 63 -2.24 -2.97 -9.75
C HIS A 63 -2.46 -1.90 -8.67
N LEU A 64 -1.73 -2.00 -7.56
CA LEU A 64 -1.60 -0.92 -6.60
C LEU A 64 -0.42 -0.04 -7.04
N TRP A 65 -0.71 1.18 -7.52
CA TRP A 65 0.30 2.11 -8.04
C TRP A 65 -0.04 3.58 -7.69
N GLY A 66 0.83 4.51 -8.07
CA GLY A 66 0.59 5.94 -7.95
C GLY A 66 0.61 6.44 -6.50
N ALA A 67 -0.23 7.44 -6.19
CA ALA A 67 -0.23 8.09 -4.87
C ALA A 67 -0.55 7.13 -3.73
N THR A 68 -1.50 6.22 -3.92
CA THR A 68 -1.86 5.20 -2.93
C THR A 68 -0.68 4.27 -2.64
N ALA A 69 0.00 3.80 -3.70
CA ALA A 69 1.17 2.96 -3.58
C ALA A 69 2.32 3.66 -2.83
N MET A 70 2.58 4.94 -3.12
CA MET A 70 3.59 5.72 -2.38
C MET A 70 3.24 5.82 -0.89
N CYS A 71 1.98 6.12 -0.55
CA CYS A 71 1.56 6.20 0.86
C CYS A 71 1.67 4.85 1.58
N VAL A 72 1.28 3.76 0.91
CA VAL A 72 1.37 2.41 1.46
C VAL A 72 2.83 1.98 1.63
N SER A 73 3.71 2.38 0.72
CA SER A 73 5.17 2.13 0.81
C SER A 73 5.76 2.68 2.10
N GLU A 74 5.42 3.91 2.46
CA GLU A 74 5.87 4.53 3.72
C GLU A 74 5.39 3.73 4.94
N LEU A 75 4.12 3.33 4.96
CA LEU A 75 3.58 2.50 6.05
C LEU A 75 4.27 1.12 6.13
N ILE A 76 4.58 0.51 4.99
CA ILE A 76 5.28 -0.78 4.94
C ILE A 76 6.72 -0.64 5.45
N GLY A 77 7.42 0.45 5.12
CA GLY A 77 8.75 0.74 5.68
C GLY A 77 8.71 0.81 7.21
N LEU A 78 7.77 1.58 7.77
CA LEU A 78 7.58 1.66 9.23
C LEU A 78 7.25 0.30 9.86
N TYR A 79 6.42 -0.50 9.20
CA TYR A 79 6.08 -1.85 9.67
C TYR A 79 7.30 -2.80 9.66
N GLN A 80 8.13 -2.74 8.62
CA GLN A 80 9.37 -3.52 8.53
C GLN A 80 10.37 -3.14 9.63
N ASP A 81 10.53 -1.84 9.89
CA ASP A 81 11.40 -1.34 10.97
C ASP A 81 10.89 -1.78 12.34
N PHE A 82 9.57 -1.70 12.58
CA PHE A 82 8.95 -2.21 13.81
C PHE A 82 9.27 -3.70 14.03
N LEU A 83 9.15 -4.53 13.00
CA LEU A 83 9.46 -5.97 13.12
C LEU A 83 10.95 -6.22 13.41
N ARG A 84 11.87 -5.45 12.83
CA ARG A 84 13.31 -5.59 13.09
C ARG A 84 13.70 -5.22 14.52
N ILE A 85 13.05 -4.21 15.11
CA ILE A 85 13.26 -3.83 16.52
C ILE A 85 12.89 -5.00 17.45
N ASN A 86 11.84 -5.76 17.11
CA ASN A 86 11.40 -6.90 17.92
C ASN A 86 12.34 -8.11 17.86
N VAL A 87 13.27 -8.20 16.89
CA VAL A 87 14.23 -9.31 16.76
C VAL A 87 15.51 -9.07 17.59
N SER A 88 15.69 -7.86 18.13
CA SER A 88 16.94 -7.45 18.80
C SER A 88 16.90 -7.54 20.34
N ASN A 89 15.86 -8.17 20.92
CA ASN A 89 15.61 -8.21 22.38
C ASN A 89 15.54 -9.64 22.96
N ASP A 90 16.07 -10.66 22.27
CA ASP A 90 16.26 -12.01 22.83
C ASP A 90 17.76 -12.32 23.02
#